data_AF-A0A529LX52-F1
#
_entry.id   AF-A0A529LX52-F1
#
_cell.length_a   1.000
_cell.length_b   1.000
_cell.length_c   1.000
_cell.angle_alpha   90.00
_cell.angle_beta   90.00
_cell.angle_gamma   90.00
#
_symmetry.space_group_name_H-M   'P 1'
#
loop_
_entity.id
_entity.type
_entity.pdbx_description
1 polymer ?
#
loop_
_entity_poly.entity_id
_entity_poly.type
_entity_poly.pdbx_seq_one_letter_code
_entity_poly.pdbx_strand_id
1 'polypeptide(L)' 'MDQLAPTEKYSPFRFFSADQWSQFRADTPLTLSADEFGRLRSL' A
#
# COMPACT_ATOMS: atom_id res chain seq x y z
N MET A 1 9.42 22.15 -17.29
CA MET A 1 8.93 21.63 -15.99
C MET A 1 10.15 21.22 -15.21
N ASP A 2 10.71 22.16 -14.44
CA ASP A 2 11.85 21.91 -13.56
C ASP A 2 11.26 21.35 -12.25
N GLN A 3 11.13 20.03 -12.18
CA GLN A 3 10.31 19.33 -11.17
C GLN A 3 11.12 18.79 -9.99
N LEU A 4 12.33 19.30 -9.76
CA LEU A 4 13.15 18.89 -8.64
C LEU A 4 13.52 20.13 -7.83
N ALA A 5 12.49 20.78 -7.27
CA ALA A 5 12.68 21.82 -6.28
C ALA A 5 13.41 21.21 -5.07
N PRO A 6 14.67 21.58 -4.79
CA PRO A 6 15.41 21.09 -3.61
C PRO A 6 14.90 21.72 -2.30
N THR A 7 13.77 22.42 -2.34
CA THR A 7 13.19 23.26 -1.28
C THR A 7 11.97 22.64 -0.61
N GLU A 8 11.50 21.47 -1.05
CA GLU A 8 10.40 20.78 -0.38
C GLU A 8 10.88 20.15 0.93
N LYS A 9 10.77 20.92 2.02
CA LYS A 9 10.99 20.48 3.42
C LYS A 9 10.17 19.23 3.79
N TYR A 10 9.15 18.92 3.00
CA TYR A 10 8.24 17.80 3.18
C TYR A 10 8.10 17.04 1.86
N SER A 11 8.16 15.71 1.93
CA SER A 11 7.88 14.87 0.77
C SER A 11 6.43 15.05 0.31
N PRO A 12 6.16 15.09 -1.00
CA PRO A 12 4.79 15.09 -1.52
C PRO A 12 4.07 13.75 -1.29
N PHE A 13 4.81 12.68 -0.97
CA PHE A 13 4.27 11.37 -0.67
C PHE A 13 4.13 11.14 0.83
N ARG A 14 3.07 10.41 1.21
CA ARG A 14 2.87 9.93 2.58
C ARG A 14 3.33 8.49 2.67
N PHE A 15 4.21 8.21 3.61
CA PHE A 15 4.70 6.86 3.90
C PHE A 15 3.96 6.29 5.09
N PHE A 16 3.60 5.01 4.99
CA PHE A 16 2.94 4.27 6.04
C PHE A 16 3.66 2.94 6.23
N SER A 17 3.78 2.49 7.48
CA SER A 17 4.12 1.10 7.78
C SER A 17 2.99 0.16 7.34
N ALA A 18 3.29 -1.14 7.23
CA ALA A 18 2.28 -2.15 6.92
C ALA A 18 1.12 -2.13 7.93
N ASP A 19 1.42 -1.95 9.22
CA ASP A 19 0.40 -1.89 10.27
C ASP A 19 -0.52 -0.67 10.13
N GLN A 20 0.05 0.51 9.83
CA GLN A 20 -0.74 1.72 9.58
C GLN A 20 -1.58 1.58 8.32
N TRP A 21 -1.02 0.99 7.26
CA TRP A 21 -1.73 0.79 6.01
C TRP A 21 -2.92 -0.17 6.17
N SER A 22 -2.78 -1.19 7.01
CA SER A 22 -3.83 -2.19 7.27
C SER A 22 -5.12 -1.59 7.84
N GLN A 23 -5.03 -0.43 8.53
CA GLN A 23 -6.18 0.26 9.13
C GLN A 23 -7.11 0.88 8.08
N PHE A 24 -6.60 1.19 6.88
CA PHE A 24 -7.42 1.75 5.80
C PHE A 24 -8.39 0.77 5.16
N ARG A 25 -8.37 -0.52 5.56
CA ARG A 25 -9.21 -1.56 4.96
C ARG A 25 -10.71 -1.36 5.20
N ALA A 26 -11.15 -0.37 5.99
CA ALA A 26 -12.57 -0.04 6.23
C ALA A 26 -13.43 -1.28 6.51
N ASP A 27 -12.88 -2.24 7.24
CA ASP A 27 -13.49 -3.54 7.55
C ASP A 27 -13.95 -4.36 6.32
N THR A 28 -13.39 -4.06 5.15
CA THR A 28 -13.63 -4.82 3.93
C THR A 28 -13.15 -6.26 4.14
N PRO A 29 -14.04 -7.25 4.04
CA PRO A 29 -13.65 -8.64 4.20
C PRO A 29 -12.70 -9.04 3.07
N LEU A 30 -11.73 -9.89 3.41
CA LEU A 30 -10.86 -10.48 2.39
C LEU A 30 -11.72 -11.38 1.48
N THR A 31 -11.62 -11.14 0.18
CA THR A 31 -12.38 -11.89 -0.83
C THR A 31 -11.68 -13.17 -1.28
N LEU A 32 -10.38 -13.28 -1.03
CA LEU A 32 -9.59 -14.45 -1.37
C LEU A 32 -9.62 -15.47 -0.23
N SER A 33 -9.96 -16.71 -0.59
CA SER A 33 -9.78 -17.88 0.28
C SER A 33 -8.31 -18.30 0.34
N ALA A 34 -7.97 -19.13 1.34
CA ALA A 34 -6.62 -19.68 1.48
C ALA A 34 -6.19 -20.53 0.27
N ASP A 35 -7.12 -21.29 -0.30
CA ASP A 35 -6.84 -22.15 -1.47
C ASP A 35 -6.57 -21.32 -2.73
N GLU A 36 -7.28 -20.21 -2.92
CA GLU A 36 -7.05 -19.27 -4.03
C GLU A 36 -5.69 -18.58 -3.90
N PHE A 37 -5.31 -18.20 -2.67
CA PHE A 37 -4.00 -17.63 -2.41
C PHE A 37 -2.85 -18.61 -2.74
N GLY A 38 -3.00 -19.90 -2.41
CA GLY A 38 -2.00 -20.93 -2.73
C GLY A 38 -1.77 -21.11 -4.23
N ARG A 39 -2.84 -21.04 -5.04
CA ARG A 39 -2.76 -21.12 -6.50
C ARG A 39 -2.05 -19.91 -7.10
N LEU A 40 -2.36 -18.70 -6.62
CA LEU A 40 -1.70 -17.46 -7.09
C LEU A 40 -0.19 -17.46 -6.82
N ARG A 41 0.26 -18.02 -5.68
CA ARG A 41 1.69 -18.08 -5.33
C ARG A 41 2.51 -19.01 -6.25
N SER A 42 1.85 -19.87 -7.01
CA SER A 42 2.49 -20.83 -7.91
C SER A 42 2.65 -20.31 -9.35
N LEU A 43 2.19 -19.08 -9.63
CA LEU A 43 2.44 -18.33 -10.87
C LEU A 43 3.74 -17.50 -10.75
#